data_AF-A0A7C2BB18-F1
#
_entry.id   AF-A0A7C2BB18-F1
#
_cell.length_a   1.000
_cell.length_b   1.000
_cell.length_c   1.000
_cell.angle_alpha   90.00
_cell.angle_beta   90.00
_cell.angle_gamma   90.00
#
_symmetry.space_group_name_H-M   'P 1'
#
loop_
_entity.id
_entity.type
_entity.pdbx_description
1 polymer ?
#
loop_
_entity_poly.entity_id
_entity_poly.type
_entity_poly.pdbx_seq_one_letter_code
_entity_poly.pdbx_strand_id
1 'polypeptide(L)'
;MERLTKTESIIVAEYLSRNPPPRAKDLAAELGVSIKTVYKALYKYRKLKGLQNVTSGAAHENASEADDHGGKSLIEAVYELKLSIDRLNELLSVLIELLSKNDLNVVRGVNSLENLPQFVKDNPWLEIVSKLDAGG
;
A
#
# COMPACT_ATOMS: atom_id res chain seq x y z
N MET A 1 -38.56 4.54 -2.01
CA MET A 1 -37.23 4.28 -2.58
C MET A 1 -36.80 5.48 -3.39
N GLU A 2 -35.95 6.36 -2.86
CA GLU A 2 -35.51 7.56 -3.59
C GLU A 2 -34.42 7.17 -4.60
N ARG A 3 -34.79 7.14 -5.89
CA ARG A 3 -33.85 6.92 -7.00
C ARG A 3 -33.05 8.21 -7.25
N LEU A 4 -31.81 8.07 -7.72
CA LEU A 4 -31.03 9.21 -8.21
C LEU A 4 -31.81 9.88 -9.34
N THR A 5 -31.94 11.20 -9.28
CA THR A 5 -32.45 11.99 -10.40
C THR A 5 -31.48 11.93 -11.59
N LYS A 6 -31.93 12.30 -12.80
CA LYS A 6 -31.07 12.27 -14.00
C LYS A 6 -29.74 13.02 -13.79
N THR A 7 -29.81 14.21 -13.20
CA THR A 7 -28.62 15.03 -12.88
C THR A 7 -27.72 14.36 -11.84
N GLU A 8 -28.28 13.80 -10.77
CA GLU A 8 -27.51 13.06 -9.76
C GLU A 8 -26.84 11.80 -10.34
N SER A 9 -27.50 11.12 -11.30
CA SER A 9 -26.95 9.96 -12.00
C SER A 9 -25.77 10.34 -12.90
N ILE A 10 -25.86 11.45 -13.63
CA ILE A 10 -24.77 11.96 -14.48
C ILE A 10 -23.56 12.33 -13.63
N ILE A 11 -23.78 13.04 -12.51
CA ILE A 11 -22.73 13.38 -11.54
C ILE A 11 -21.99 12.12 -11.06
N VAL A 12 -22.74 11.07 -10.69
CA VAL A 12 -22.17 9.82 -10.19
C VAL A 12 -21.42 9.06 -11.29
N ALA A 13 -21.96 9.02 -12.51
CA ALA A 13 -21.31 8.38 -13.64
C ALA A 13 -19.96 9.03 -13.96
N GLU A 14 -19.93 10.37 -14.04
CA GLU A 14 -18.71 11.13 -14.31
C GLU A 14 -17.66 10.92 -13.20
N TYR A 15 -18.10 10.95 -11.93
CA TYR A 15 -17.23 10.70 -10.78
C TYR A 15 -16.58 9.32 -10.80
N LEU A 16 -17.31 8.27 -11.22
CA LEU A 16 -16.81 6.89 -11.29
C LEU A 16 -15.97 6.61 -12.54
N SER A 17 -16.13 7.41 -13.60
CA SER A 17 -15.41 7.21 -14.86
C SER A 17 -13.92 7.58 -14.80
N ARG A 18 -13.51 8.39 -13.82
CA ARG A 18 -12.16 8.95 -13.70
C ARG A 18 -11.40 8.35 -12.52
N ASN A 19 -10.14 7.97 -12.75
CA ASN A 19 -9.21 7.47 -11.72
C ASN A 19 -7.92 8.31 -11.70
N PRO A 20 -7.62 9.04 -10.61
CA PRO A 20 -8.40 9.16 -9.37
C PRO A 20 -9.70 9.98 -9.54
N PRO A 21 -10.71 9.80 -8.65
CA PRO A 21 -11.95 10.54 -8.73
C PRO A 21 -11.72 12.07 -8.58
N PRO A 22 -12.33 12.90 -9.44
CA PRO A 22 -12.17 14.35 -9.40
C PRO A 22 -12.79 14.94 -8.13
N ARG A 23 -12.29 16.12 -7.72
CA ARG A 23 -12.84 16.82 -6.55
C ARG A 23 -14.26 17.32 -6.86
N ALA A 24 -15.11 17.39 -5.84
CA ALA A 24 -16.48 17.86 -5.97
C ALA A 24 -16.60 19.28 -6.56
N LYS A 25 -15.59 20.13 -6.34
CA LYS A 25 -15.50 21.48 -6.90
C LYS A 25 -15.30 21.46 -8.42
N ASP A 26 -14.43 20.58 -8.90
CA ASP A 26 -14.09 20.48 -10.32
C ASP A 26 -15.28 19.90 -11.09
N LEU A 27 -15.91 18.87 -10.52
CA LEU A 27 -17.12 18.25 -11.08
C LEU A 27 -18.31 19.24 -11.14
N ALA A 28 -18.44 20.10 -10.12
CA ALA A 28 -19.46 21.13 -10.08
C ALA A 28 -19.26 22.20 -11.17
N ALA A 29 -18.01 22.64 -11.38
CA ALA A 29 -17.68 23.60 -12.41
C ALA A 29 -17.89 23.02 -13.82
N GLU A 30 -17.51 21.77 -14.04
CA GLU A 30 -17.62 21.09 -15.34
C GLU A 30 -19.08 20.81 -15.73
N LEU A 31 -19.89 20.34 -14.78
CA LEU A 31 -21.30 19.99 -15.04
C LEU A 31 -22.26 21.19 -14.89
N GLY A 32 -21.76 22.38 -14.54
CA GLY A 32 -22.58 23.57 -14.34
C GLY A 32 -23.57 23.45 -13.18
N VAL A 33 -23.23 22.70 -12.13
CA VAL A 33 -24.10 22.44 -10.97
C VAL A 33 -23.49 22.98 -9.68
N SER A 34 -24.32 23.21 -8.66
CA SER A 34 -23.81 23.60 -7.35
C SER A 34 -22.98 22.48 -6.71
N ILE A 35 -21.93 22.84 -5.96
CA ILE A 35 -21.11 21.89 -5.18
C ILE A 35 -21.99 21.06 -4.22
N LYS A 36 -23.05 21.68 -3.65
CA LYS A 36 -24.02 21.02 -2.77
C LYS A 36 -24.80 19.91 -3.50
N THR A 37 -25.11 20.11 -4.78
CA THR A 37 -25.75 19.10 -5.63
C THR A 37 -24.84 17.89 -5.84
N VAL A 38 -23.53 18.14 -6.05
CA VAL A 38 -22.53 17.07 -6.19
C VAL A 38 -22.45 16.24 -4.90
N TYR A 39 -22.29 16.89 -3.75
CA TYR A 39 -22.27 16.18 -2.47
C TYR A 39 -23.56 15.41 -2.18
N LYS A 40 -24.72 16.00 -2.48
CA LYS A 40 -26.02 15.33 -2.31
C LYS A 40 -26.12 14.09 -3.21
N ALA A 41 -25.69 14.17 -4.46
CA ALA A 41 -25.68 13.05 -5.40
C ALA A 41 -24.78 11.92 -4.91
N LEU A 42 -23.54 12.24 -4.52
CA LEU A 42 -22.58 11.25 -4.01
C LEU A 42 -23.04 10.63 -2.68
N TYR A 43 -23.65 11.41 -1.78
CA TYR A 43 -24.23 10.90 -0.55
C TYR A 43 -25.36 9.91 -0.82
N LYS A 44 -26.29 10.26 -1.72
CA LYS A 44 -27.37 9.36 -2.14
C LYS A 44 -26.82 8.09 -2.79
N TYR A 45 -25.82 8.21 -3.66
CA TYR A 45 -25.17 7.06 -4.29
C TYR A 45 -24.54 6.12 -3.27
N ARG A 46 -23.76 6.64 -2.30
CA ARG A 46 -23.14 5.83 -1.24
C ARG A 46 -24.19 5.16 -0.36
N LYS A 47 -25.27 5.88 -0.03
CA LYS A 47 -26.41 5.32 0.70
C LYS A 47 -27.10 4.21 -0.09
N LEU A 48 -27.29 4.39 -1.40
CA LEU A 48 -27.90 3.38 -2.28
C LEU A 48 -27.00 2.15 -2.47
N LYS A 49 -25.68 2.33 -2.66
CA LYS A 49 -24.71 1.23 -2.70
C LYS A 49 -24.67 0.45 -1.38
N GLY A 50 -24.64 1.17 -0.25
CA GLY A 50 -24.74 0.56 1.08
C GLY A 50 -26.06 -0.20 1.28
N LEU A 51 -27.17 0.34 0.77
CA LEU A 51 -28.47 -0.32 0.85
C LEU A 51 -28.58 -1.52 -0.09
N GLN A 52 -28.00 -1.48 -1.29
CA GLN A 52 -27.91 -2.63 -2.20
C GLN A 52 -27.14 -3.78 -1.56
N ASN A 53 -26.04 -3.50 -0.87
CA ASN A 53 -25.29 -4.53 -0.14
C ASN A 53 -26.11 -5.18 1.01
N VAL A 54 -27.09 -4.47 1.58
CA VAL A 54 -27.96 -4.97 2.65
C VAL A 54 -29.21 -5.66 2.10
N THR A 55 -29.81 -5.15 1.01
CA THR A 55 -31.01 -5.75 0.38
C THR A 55 -30.69 -6.94 -0.51
N SER A 56 -29.50 -7.01 -1.12
CA SER A 56 -29.02 -8.19 -1.84
C SER A 56 -28.67 -9.36 -0.90
N GLY A 57 -28.64 -9.15 0.42
CA GLY A 57 -28.49 -10.21 1.42
C GLY A 57 -29.80 -10.84 1.91
N ALA A 58 -30.97 -10.29 1.54
CA ALA A 58 -32.27 -10.73 2.09
C ALA A 58 -33.28 -11.22 1.02
N ALA A 59 -32.89 -11.28 -0.26
CA ALA A 59 -33.79 -11.64 -1.37
C ALA A 59 -33.17 -12.64 -2.38
N HIS A 60 -32.21 -13.46 -1.95
CA HIS A 60 -31.67 -14.57 -2.73
C HIS A 60 -31.61 -15.84 -1.87
N GLU A 61 -32.77 -16.27 -1.35
CA GLU A 61 -33.00 -17.70 -1.19
C GLU A 61 -33.56 -18.20 -2.52
N ASN A 62 -32.83 -19.14 -3.11
CA ASN A 62 -33.07 -19.82 -4.39
C ASN A 62 -32.37 -19.20 -5.62
N ALA A 63 -31.53 -20.03 -6.23
CA ALA A 63 -30.74 -19.87 -7.46
C ALA A 63 -29.32 -19.25 -7.31
N SER A 64 -28.34 -20.14 -7.52
CA SER A 64 -26.97 -19.92 -8.00
C SER A 64 -25.85 -19.71 -6.96
N GLU A 65 -25.53 -20.79 -6.24
CA GLU A 65 -24.17 -21.05 -5.75
C GLU A 65 -23.19 -21.21 -6.92
N ALA A 66 -22.70 -20.10 -7.47
CA ALA A 66 -21.47 -20.04 -8.24
C ALA A 66 -21.03 -18.57 -8.38
N ASP A 67 -19.75 -18.31 -8.08
CA ASP A 67 -18.97 -17.15 -8.51
C ASP A 67 -19.06 -15.79 -7.77
N ASP A 68 -18.90 -15.81 -6.43
CA ASP A 68 -18.39 -14.64 -5.67
C ASP A 68 -17.15 -14.99 -4.80
N HIS A 69 -16.65 -16.24 -4.87
CA HIS A 69 -15.46 -16.66 -4.12
C HIS A 69 -14.17 -16.01 -4.63
N GLY A 70 -14.08 -15.74 -5.94
CA GLY A 70 -12.90 -15.10 -6.53
C GLY A 70 -12.68 -13.66 -6.03
N GLY A 71 -13.76 -12.89 -5.90
CA GLY A 71 -13.69 -11.52 -5.36
C GLY A 71 -13.23 -11.51 -3.90
N LYS A 72 -13.78 -12.41 -3.08
CA LYS A 72 -13.40 -12.57 -1.67
C LYS A 72 -11.95 -13.06 -1.52
N SER A 73 -11.53 -14.02 -2.34
CA SER A 73 -10.16 -14.54 -2.33
C SER A 73 -9.14 -13.48 -2.75
N LEU A 74 -9.47 -12.63 -3.72
CA LEU A 74 -8.60 -11.52 -4.12
C LEU A 74 -8.50 -10.44 -3.02
N ILE A 75 -9.62 -10.12 -2.37
CA ILE A 75 -9.63 -9.16 -1.25
C ILE A 75 -8.76 -9.68 -0.10
N GLU A 76 -8.88 -10.96 0.24
CA GLU A 76 -8.08 -11.61 1.27
C GLU A 76 -6.59 -11.61 0.91
N ALA A 77 -6.23 -11.99 -0.33
CA ALA A 77 -4.85 -11.99 -0.79
C ALA A 77 -4.23 -10.58 -0.76
N VAL A 78 -5.01 -9.55 -1.09
CA VAL A 78 -4.56 -8.14 -1.00
C VAL A 78 -4.35 -7.70 0.44
N TYR A 79 -5.20 -8.15 1.37
CA TYR A 79 -5.05 -7.87 2.79
C TYR A 79 -3.78 -8.52 3.37
N GLU A 80 -3.55 -9.80 3.05
CA GLU A 80 -2.36 -10.54 3.45
C GLU A 80 -1.07 -9.92 2.87
N LEU A 81 -1.10 -9.49 1.61
CA LEU A 81 0.03 -8.77 1.00
C LEU A 81 0.34 -7.48 1.72
N LYS A 82 -0.69 -6.71 2.10
CA LYS A 82 -0.50 -5.48 2.86
C LYS A 82 0.17 -5.75 4.21
N LEU A 83 -0.32 -6.76 4.94
CA LEU A 83 0.25 -7.15 6.23
C LEU A 83 1.72 -7.58 6.10
N SER A 84 2.04 -8.31 5.02
CA SER A 84 3.41 -8.72 4.71
C SER A 84 4.35 -7.54 4.43
N ILE A 85 3.88 -6.55 3.66
CA ILE A 85 4.64 -5.32 3.37
C ILE A 85 4.88 -4.52 4.65
N ASP A 86 3.87 -4.35 5.48
CA ASP A 86 3.99 -3.62 6.74
C ASP A 86 5.03 -4.28 7.66
N ARG A 87 4.98 -5.61 7.77
CA ARG A 87 5.99 -6.39 8.52
C ARG A 87 7.40 -6.25 7.96
N LEU A 88 7.56 -6.25 6.63
CA LEU A 88 8.88 -6.04 6.01
C LEU A 88 9.42 -4.63 6.30
N ASN A 89 8.57 -3.61 6.24
CA ASN A 89 8.97 -2.24 6.55
C ASN A 89 9.39 -2.07 8.02
N GLU A 90 8.73 -2.75 8.94
CA GLU A 90 9.15 -2.82 10.35
C GLU A 90 10.53 -3.48 10.49
N LEU A 91 10.74 -4.64 9.85
CA LEU A 91 12.03 -5.33 9.88
C LEU A 91 13.17 -4.50 9.27
N LEU A 92 12.91 -3.79 8.16
CA LEU A 92 13.87 -2.88 7.57
C LEU A 92 14.22 -1.72 8.51
N SER A 93 13.22 -1.17 9.21
CA SER A 93 13.44 -0.10 10.19
C SER A 93 14.34 -0.58 11.33
N VAL A 94 14.10 -1.78 11.86
CA VAL A 94 14.95 -2.41 12.88
C VAL A 94 16.36 -2.65 12.36
N LEU A 95 16.51 -3.15 11.13
CA LEU A 95 17.82 -3.41 10.53
C LEU A 95 18.61 -2.12 10.32
N ILE A 96 17.97 -1.05 9.83
CA ILE A 96 18.58 0.28 9.71
C ILE A 96 19.07 0.76 11.08
N GLU A 97 18.27 0.57 12.13
CA GLU A 97 18.66 0.95 13.49
C GLU A 97 19.87 0.14 13.99
N LEU A 98 19.87 -1.18 13.76
CA LEU A 98 20.99 -2.06 14.12
C LEU A 98 22.27 -1.72 13.36
N LEU A 99 22.17 -1.44 12.05
CA LEU A 99 23.33 -1.03 11.24
C LEU A 99 23.85 0.34 11.67
N SER A 100 22.96 1.31 11.92
CA SER A 100 23.34 2.63 12.45
C SER A 100 24.07 2.53 13.79
N LYS A 101 23.71 1.55 14.63
CA LYS A 101 24.40 1.27 15.89
C LYS A 101 25.75 0.58 15.70
N ASN A 102 25.90 -0.24 14.66
CA ASN A 102 27.14 -0.96 14.35
C ASN A 102 28.22 -0.08 13.66
N ASP A 103 27.83 1.00 12.97
CA ASP A 103 28.78 1.93 12.34
C ASP A 103 29.69 2.67 13.35
N LEU A 104 29.33 2.70 14.64
CA LEU A 104 30.21 3.22 15.70
C LEU A 104 31.36 2.27 16.06
N ASN A 105 31.31 1.00 15.66
CA ASN A 105 32.33 0.00 15.99
C ASN A 105 33.34 -0.22 14.85
N VAL A 106 32.99 0.11 13.60
CA VAL A 106 33.91 -0.02 12.45
C VAL A 106 34.87 1.16 12.37
N VAL A 107 34.43 2.39 12.69
CA VAL A 107 35.27 3.60 12.58
C VAL A 107 36.35 3.70 13.67
N ARG A 108 36.22 3.00 14.80
CA ARG A 108 37.24 2.99 15.87
C ARG A 108 38.25 1.83 15.79
N GLY A 109 38.08 0.88 14.88
CA GLY A 109 38.88 -0.34 14.81
C GLY A 109 39.98 -0.37 13.74
N VAL A 110 40.16 0.70 12.96
CA VAL A 110 40.94 0.64 11.70
C VAL A 110 42.46 0.55 11.88
N ASN A 111 43.01 0.56 13.11
CA ASN A 111 44.47 0.61 13.29
C ASN A 111 45.15 -0.63 13.91
N SER A 112 44.48 -1.77 14.11
CA SER A 112 45.18 -2.97 14.59
C SER A 112 44.70 -4.25 13.90
N LEU A 113 45.53 -4.75 12.98
CA LEU A 113 45.51 -6.13 12.46
C LEU A 113 45.46 -7.20 13.57
N GLU A 114 45.77 -6.83 14.81
CA GLU A 114 45.75 -7.70 15.98
C GLU A 114 44.34 -8.08 16.45
N ASN A 115 43.30 -7.30 16.09
CA ASN A 115 41.91 -7.50 16.55
C ASN A 115 41.00 -8.18 15.51
N LEU A 116 41.56 -8.85 14.50
CA LEU A 116 40.74 -9.60 13.56
C LEU A 116 40.11 -10.84 14.23
N PRO A 117 38.84 -11.15 13.92
CA PRO A 117 38.22 -12.41 14.32
C PRO A 117 39.03 -13.62 13.84
N GLN A 118 39.12 -14.67 14.66
CA GLN A 118 39.99 -15.82 14.40
C GLN A 118 39.75 -16.49 13.04
N PHE A 119 38.51 -16.55 12.56
CA PHE A 119 38.16 -17.14 11.26
C PHE A 119 38.65 -16.34 10.05
N VAL A 120 39.03 -15.08 10.24
CA VAL A 120 39.59 -14.23 9.17
C VAL A 120 41.11 -14.32 9.16
N LYS A 121 41.76 -14.66 10.29
CA LYS A 121 43.23 -14.69 10.39
C LYS A 121 43.88 -15.70 9.45
N ASP A 122 43.20 -16.80 9.16
CA ASP A 122 43.66 -17.85 8.25
C ASP A 122 43.17 -17.63 6.79
N ASN A 123 42.67 -16.43 6.48
CA ASN A 123 42.18 -16.13 5.14
C ASN A 123 43.36 -15.85 4.18
N PRO A 124 43.55 -16.67 3.13
CA PRO A 124 44.66 -16.53 2.19
C PRO A 124 44.66 -15.19 1.42
N TRP A 125 43.53 -14.49 1.37
CA TRP A 125 43.41 -13.20 0.69
C TRP A 125 43.99 -12.02 1.50
N LEU A 126 44.24 -12.18 2.81
CA LEU A 126 44.84 -11.12 3.64
C LEU A 126 46.26 -10.75 3.21
N GLU A 127 47.02 -11.72 2.68
CA GLU A 127 48.37 -11.47 2.17
C GLU A 127 48.34 -10.56 0.94
N ILE A 128 47.33 -10.72 0.10
CA ILE A 128 47.16 -9.94 -1.14
C ILE A 128 46.76 -8.50 -0.79
N VAL A 129 45.84 -8.34 0.16
CA VAL A 129 45.38 -7.02 0.62
C VAL A 129 46.50 -6.24 1.32
N SER A 130 47.27 -6.89 2.19
CA SER A 130 48.40 -6.22 2.88
C SER A 130 49.51 -5.78 1.93
N LYS A 131 49.78 -6.53 0.85
CA LYS A 131 50.73 -6.12 -0.19
C LYS A 131 50.23 -4.94 -1.03
N LEU A 132 48.91 -4.79 -1.18
CA LEU A 132 48.31 -3.68 -1.92
C LEU A 132 48.46 -2.36 -1.16
N ASP A 133 48.22 -2.37 0.16
CA ASP A 133 48.35 -1.18 1.01
C ASP A 133 49.80 -0.74 1.21
N ALA A 134 50.77 -1.66 1.13
CA ALA A 134 52.20 -1.35 1.26
C ALA A 134 52.85 -0.78 -0.02
N GLY A 135 52.11 -0.75 -1.14
CA GLY A 135 52.61 -0.30 -2.46
C GLY A 135 52.10 1.07 -2.92
N GLY A 136 51.44 1.84 -2.06
CA GLY A 136 50.92 3.19 -2.33
C GLY A 136 51.79 4.31 -1.79
#